data_AF-A0A4V6RRB6-F1
#
_entry.id   AF-A0A4V6RRB6-F1
#
_cell.length_a   1.000
_cell.length_b   1.000
_cell.length_c   1.000
_cell.angle_alpha   90.00
_cell.angle_beta   90.00
_cell.angle_gamma   90.00
#
_symmetry.space_group_name_H-M   'P 1'
#
loop_
_entity.id
_entity.type
_entity.pdbx_description
1 polymer ?
#
loop_
_entity_poly.entity_id
_entity_poly.type
_entity_poly.pdbx_seq_one_letter_code
_entity_poly.pdbx_strand_id
1 'polypeptide(L)'
;MPEILDIWQCIGCGRIEEVPQTCIGVCRTVKRPLVDLDDFRALSAELDAARALAERYALVLRLIAASTPRADACPAHWRALQLRARAALAGTAVQDTGVPAR
;
A
#
# COMPACT_ATOMS: atom_id res chain seq x y z
N MET A 1 -4.07 -16.79 3.15
CA MET A 1 -2.65 -16.80 2.75
C MET A 1 -2.55 -17.60 1.48
N PRO A 2 -1.78 -17.13 0.50
CA PRO A 2 -1.73 -17.75 -0.82
C PRO A 2 -1.07 -19.12 -0.74
N GLU A 3 -1.56 -20.05 -1.55
CA GLU A 3 -0.87 -21.32 -1.75
C GLU A 3 0.34 -21.09 -2.67
N ILE A 4 1.48 -21.68 -2.31
CA ILE A 4 2.71 -21.59 -3.11
C ILE A 4 2.93 -22.94 -3.76
N LEU A 5 2.92 -22.95 -5.09
CA LEU A 5 3.26 -24.11 -5.89
C LEU A 5 4.68 -23.95 -6.43
N ASP A 6 5.48 -24.99 -6.27
CA ASP A 6 6.77 -25.03 -6.93
C ASP A 6 6.65 -25.62 -8.33
N ILE A 7 7.14 -24.89 -9.33
CA ILE A 7 7.23 -25.34 -10.72
C ILE A 7 8.69 -25.38 -11.19
N TRP A 8 8.96 -26.10 -12.27
CA TRP A 8 10.24 -26.01 -12.98
C TRP A 8 10.12 -25.01 -14.13
N GLN A 9 10.98 -23.99 -14.11
CA GLN A 9 11.05 -22.99 -15.16
C GLN A 9 12.42 -23.00 -15.83
N CYS A 10 12.46 -23.00 -17.17
CA CYS A 10 13.68 -22.82 -17.92
C CYS A 10 14.22 -21.39 -17.75
N ILE A 11 15.49 -21.25 -17.35
CA ILE A 11 16.14 -19.94 -17.18
C ILE A 11 16.46 -19.23 -18.50
N GLY A 12 16.49 -19.97 -19.62
CA GLY A 12 16.84 -19.43 -20.94
C GLY A 12 15.62 -18.93 -21.71
N CYS A 13 14.59 -19.77 -21.83
CA CYS A 13 13.40 -19.45 -22.64
C CYS A 13 12.12 -19.23 -21.80
N GLY A 14 12.18 -19.35 -20.48
CA GLY A 14 11.03 -19.13 -19.59
C GLY A 14 9.97 -20.24 -19.59
N ARG A 15 10.16 -21.33 -20.33
CA ARG A 15 9.23 -22.47 -20.38
C ARG A 15 8.92 -23.02 -18.99
N ILE A 16 7.64 -23.19 -18.70
CA ILE A 16 7.12 -23.91 -17.53
C ILE A 16 6.69 -25.30 -18.03
N GLU A 17 7.02 -26.35 -17.27
CA GLU A 17 6.69 -27.75 -17.59
C GLU A 17 5.16 -27.96 -17.73
N GLU A 18 4.60 -27.66 -18.91
CA GLU A 18 3.26 -28.03 -19.42
C GLU A 18 2.89 -27.19 -20.66
N VAL A 19 3.48 -26.01 -20.85
CA VAL A 19 3.22 -25.16 -22.02
C VAL A 19 4.08 -25.60 -23.22
N PRO A 20 3.50 -25.92 -24.39
CA PRO A 20 4.27 -26.21 -25.58
C PRO A 20 4.91 -24.91 -26.09
N GLN A 21 6.23 -24.80 -25.92
CA GLN A 21 7.07 -23.78 -26.53
C GLN A 21 8.26 -24.50 -27.17
N THR A 22 8.66 -24.09 -28.37
CA THR A 22 9.76 -24.69 -29.12
C THR A 22 11.10 -24.39 -28.42
N CYS A 23 11.57 -25.26 -27.52
CA CYS A 23 12.91 -25.16 -26.90
C CYS A 23 13.97 -25.67 -27.89
N ILE A 24 15.01 -24.87 -28.12
CA ILE A 24 16.16 -25.19 -28.98
C ILE A 24 17.21 -26.13 -28.33
N GLY A 25 16.83 -26.84 -27.26
CA GLY A 25 17.67 -27.90 -26.66
C GLY A 25 18.77 -27.46 -25.69
N VAL A 26 18.87 -26.18 -25.31
CA VAL A 26 19.90 -25.66 -24.37
C VAL A 26 19.34 -25.30 -22.97
N CYS A 27 18.10 -25.71 -22.72
CA CYS A 27 17.30 -25.28 -21.57
C CYS A 27 17.80 -25.90 -20.25
N ARG A 28 18.26 -25.08 -19.29
CA ARG A 28 18.45 -25.46 -17.87
C ARG A 28 17.22 -25.04 -17.07
N THR A 29 16.65 -25.93 -16.27
CA THR A 29 15.49 -25.64 -15.42
C THR A 29 15.90 -25.36 -13.99
N VAL A 30 15.15 -24.49 -13.32
CA VAL A 30 15.27 -24.23 -11.89
C VAL A 30 13.88 -24.27 -11.26
N LYS A 31 13.80 -24.74 -10.02
CA LYS A 31 12.56 -24.69 -9.25
C LYS A 31 12.22 -23.24 -8.93
N ARG A 32 10.98 -22.82 -9.19
CA ARG A 32 10.47 -21.47 -8.92
C ARG A 32 9.14 -21.56 -8.17
N PRO A 33 8.96 -20.79 -7.09
CA PRO A 33 7.64 -20.66 -6.46
C PRO A 33 6.74 -19.80 -7.35
N LEU A 34 5.51 -20.24 -7.51
CA LEU A 34 4.42 -19.47 -8.10
C LEU A 34 3.26 -19.39 -7.10
N VAL A 35 2.48 -18.34 -7.29
CA VAL A 35 1.20 -18.11 -6.61
C VAL A 35 0.15 -17.88 -7.69
N ASP A 36 -1.09 -18.22 -7.39
CA ASP A 36 -2.22 -17.88 -8.25
C ASP A 36 -2.31 -16.35 -8.47
N LEU A 37 -2.71 -15.96 -9.68
CA LEU A 37 -2.78 -14.55 -10.05
C LEU A 37 -3.84 -13.80 -9.25
N ASP A 38 -4.97 -14.43 -8.95
CA ASP A 38 -6.05 -13.79 -8.21
C ASP A 38 -5.69 -13.65 -6.73
N ASP A 39 -4.98 -14.62 -6.16
CA ASP A 39 -4.35 -14.50 -4.84
C ASP A 39 -3.36 -13.32 -4.79
N PHE A 40 -2.48 -13.20 -5.79
CA PHE A 40 -1.54 -12.07 -5.87
C PHE A 40 -2.28 -10.72 -5.96
N ARG A 41 -3.34 -10.65 -6.77
CA ARG A 41 -4.14 -9.43 -6.93
C ARG A 41 -4.87 -9.06 -5.65
N ALA A 42 -5.47 -10.03 -4.97
CA ALA A 42 -6.17 -9.81 -3.71
C ALA A 42 -5.21 -9.24 -2.64
N LEU A 43 -4.05 -9.86 -2.46
CA LEU A 43 -3.03 -9.38 -1.52
C LEU A 43 -2.47 -8.01 -1.90
N SER A 44 -2.30 -7.75 -3.20
CA SER A 44 -1.85 -6.43 -3.68
C SER A 44 -2.88 -5.35 -3.35
N ALA A 45 -4.16 -5.62 -3.57
CA ALA A 45 -5.24 -4.70 -3.22
C ALA A 45 -5.34 -4.45 -1.71
N GLU A 46 -5.21 -5.49 -0.89
CA GLU A 46 -5.15 -5.37 0.58
C GLU A 46 -3.95 -4.52 1.03
N LEU A 47 -2.78 -4.75 0.43
CA LEU A 47 -1.56 -4.00 0.73
C LEU A 47 -1.72 -2.52 0.36
N ASP A 48 -2.28 -2.22 -0.80
CA ASP A 48 -2.52 -0.84 -1.24
C ASP A 48 -3.54 -0.14 -0.34
N ALA A 49 -4.60 -0.83 0.06
CA ALA A 49 -5.57 -0.32 1.02
C ALA A 49 -4.92 -0.02 2.40
N ALA A 50 -4.07 -0.93 2.89
CA ALA A 50 -3.34 -0.76 4.14
C ALA A 50 -2.34 0.41 4.08
N ARG A 51 -1.62 0.56 2.96
CA ARG A 51 -0.72 1.70 2.72
C ARG A 51 -1.47 3.02 2.69
N ALA A 52 -2.58 3.09 1.96
CA ALA A 52 -3.42 4.28 1.91
C ALA A 52 -3.96 4.65 3.30
N LEU A 53 -4.35 3.66 4.10
CA LEU A 53 -4.77 3.86 5.49
C LEU A 53 -3.64 4.42 6.36
N ALA A 54 -2.45 3.82 6.28
CA ALA A 54 -1.27 4.26 7.04
C ALA A 54 -0.85 5.69 6.67
N GLU A 55 -0.88 6.04 5.38
CA GLU A 55 -0.56 7.39 4.90
C GLU A 55 -1.54 8.43 5.44
N ARG A 56 -2.85 8.14 5.45
CA ARG A 56 -3.86 9.04 6.02
C ARG A 56 -3.60 9.33 7.50
N TYR A 57 -3.26 8.31 8.28
CA TYR A 57 -2.94 8.49 9.70
C TYR A 57 -1.61 9.22 9.90
N ALA A 58 -0.60 8.90 9.10
CA ALA A 58 0.70 9.56 9.15
C ALA A 58 0.59 11.07 8.90
N LEU A 59 -0.30 11.52 8.02
CA LEU A 59 -0.54 12.95 7.81
C LEU A 59 -1.00 13.67 9.08
N VAL A 60 -1.96 13.10 9.81
CA VAL A 60 -2.46 13.69 11.07
C VAL A 60 -1.36 13.67 12.14
N LEU A 61 -0.63 12.57 12.26
CA LEU A 61 0.48 12.46 13.23
C LEU A 61 1.60 13.45 12.94
N ARG A 62 1.94 13.68 11.67
CA ARG A 62 2.93 14.71 11.27
C ARG A 62 2.46 16.10 11.66
N LEU A 63 1.18 16.43 11.49
CA LEU A 63 0.63 17.71 11.92
C LEU A 63 0.74 17.89 13.44
N ILE A 64 0.41 16.86 14.22
CA ILE A 64 0.56 16.90 15.68
C ILE A 64 2.03 17.11 16.06
N ALA A 65 2.95 16.36 15.46
CA ALA A 65 4.37 16.42 15.77
C ALA A 65 5.01 17.77 15.39
N ALA A 66 4.54 18.42 14.33
CA ALA A 66 5.12 19.66 13.79
C ALA A 66 4.46 20.94 14.32
N SER A 67 3.34 20.86 15.05
CA SER A 67 2.58 22.04 15.45
C SER A 67 2.68 22.36 16.94
N THR A 68 3.10 23.58 17.24
CA THR A 68 3.04 24.17 18.58
C THR A 68 2.22 25.45 18.52
N PRO A 69 0.89 25.38 18.77
CA PRO A 69 0.03 26.55 18.70
C PRO A 69 0.35 27.53 19.84
N ARG A 70 0.03 28.82 19.62
CA ARG A 70 0.03 29.82 20.69
C ARG A 70 -1.02 29.46 21.74
N ALA A 71 -0.81 29.89 22.98
CA ALA A 71 -1.63 29.49 24.12
C ALA A 71 -3.13 29.78 23.92
N ASP A 72 -3.46 30.93 23.32
CA ASP A 72 -4.82 31.37 22.99
C ASP A 72 -5.45 30.58 21.83
N ALA A 73 -4.64 30.11 20.88
CA ALA A 73 -5.08 29.32 19.74
C ALA A 73 -5.21 27.82 20.04
N CYS A 74 -4.67 27.34 21.16
CA CYS A 74 -4.60 25.92 21.50
C CYS A 74 -5.98 25.19 21.44
N PRO A 75 -7.09 25.73 21.98
CA PRO A 75 -8.40 25.07 21.89
C PRO A 75 -8.92 24.94 20.45
N ALA A 76 -8.69 25.96 19.61
CA ALA A 76 -9.12 25.93 18.20
C ALA A 76 -8.26 24.95 17.39
N HIS A 77 -6.94 24.97 17.61
CA HIS A 77 -6.00 24.05 16.98
C HIS A 77 -6.32 22.59 17.31
N TRP A 78 -6.60 22.30 18.58
CA TRP A 78 -6.96 20.95 19.01
C TRP A 78 -8.25 20.44 18.35
N ARG A 79 -9.29 21.28 18.26
CA ARG A 79 -10.53 20.93 17.54
C ARG A 79 -10.28 20.64 16.06
N ALA A 80 -9.42 21.43 15.42
CA ALA A 80 -9.05 21.25 14.02
C ALA A 80 -8.27 19.95 13.78
N LEU A 81 -7.40 19.55 14.72
CA LEU A 81 -6.73 18.25 14.70
C LEU A 81 -7.71 17.09 14.91
N GLN A 82 -8.66 17.21 15.84
CA GLN A 82 -9.69 16.18 16.05
C GLN A 82 -10.57 15.97 14.81
N LEU A 83 -10.93 17.04 14.11
CA LEU A 83 -11.70 16.95 12.86
C LEU A 83 -10.93 16.15 11.80
N ARG A 84 -9.64 16.48 11.60
CA ARG A 84 -8.76 15.77 10.67
C ARG A 84 -8.58 14.30 11.06
N ALA A 85 -8.40 14.02 12.34
CA ALA A 85 -8.28 12.64 12.85
C ALA A 85 -9.56 11.82 12.59
N ARG A 86 -10.74 12.38 12.88
CA ARG A 86 -12.02 11.70 12.64
C ARG A 86 -12.25 11.40 11.16
N ALA A 87 -11.92 12.34 10.28
CA ALA A 87 -12.05 12.13 8.85
C ALA A 87 -11.05 11.07 8.32
N ALA A 88 -9.81 11.09 8.80
CA ALA A 88 -8.82 10.07 8.47
C ALA A 88 -9.30 8.66 8.88
N LEU A 89 -9.91 8.54 10.07
CA LEU A 89 -10.54 7.30 10.56
C LEU A 89 -11.76 6.89 9.71
N ALA A 90 -12.56 7.86 9.27
CA ALA A 90 -13.71 7.63 8.40
C ALA A 90 -13.32 7.37 6.92
N GLY A 91 -12.04 7.44 6.56
CA GLY A 91 -11.59 7.30 5.18
C GLY A 91 -11.99 8.47 4.26
N THR A 92 -12.35 9.62 4.85
CA THR A 92 -12.76 10.82 4.12
C THR A 92 -11.64 11.85 4.13
N ALA A 93 -11.44 12.57 3.03
CA ALA A 93 -10.54 13.71 3.01
C ALA A 93 -11.22 14.91 3.68
N VAL A 94 -10.59 15.49 4.72
CA VAL A 94 -10.96 16.85 5.15
C VAL A 94 -10.42 17.80 4.09
N GLN A 95 -11.31 18.54 3.44
CA GLN A 95 -10.89 19.69 2.65
C GLN A 95 -10.35 20.74 3.62
N ASP A 96 -9.05 21.00 3.52
CA ASP A 96 -8.41 22.03 4.32
C ASP A 96 -8.82 23.39 3.73
N THR A 97 -9.94 23.93 4.20
CA THR A 97 -10.27 25.34 3.96
C THR A 97 -9.26 26.15 4.72
N GLY A 98 -8.17 26.52 4.05
CA GLY A 98 -7.10 27.34 4.59
C GLY A 98 -7.68 28.55 5.32
N VAL A 99 -7.34 28.67 6.60
CA VAL A 99 -7.54 29.92 7.33
C VAL A 99 -6.59 30.93 6.70
N PRO A 100 -7.06 32.07 6.14
CA PRO A 100 -6.16 33.06 5.60
C PRO A 100 -5.27 33.57 6.74
N ALA A 101 -3.95 33.54 6.52
CA ALA A 101 -3.00 34.22 7.38
C ALA A 101 -3.38 35.71 7.43
N ARG A 102 -3.62 36.21 8.65
CA ARG A 102 -3.85 37.62 8.93
C ARG A 102 -2.71 38.14 9.79
#